data_AF-A0A8X7SUA4-F1
#
_entry.id   AF-A0A8X7SUA4-F1
#
_cell.length_a   1.000
_cell.length_b   1.000
_cell.length_c   1.000
_cell.angle_alpha   90.00
_cell.angle_beta   90.00
_cell.angle_gamma   90.00
#
_symmetry.space_group_name_H-M   'P 1'
#
loop_
_entity.id
_entity.type
_entity.pdbx_description
1 polymer ?
#
loop_
_entity_poly.entity_id
_entity_poly.type
_entity_poly.pdbx_seq_one_letter_code
_entity_poly.pdbx_strand_id
1 'polypeptide(L)'
;MEAAAAARRERLLALRQRRADEDAGLIAPDAPDARLAIKRTFRNYDPTTGQARTRHTALLPSDTVENAVRGLQEAVIAEDDIKRDQDLDLLNIAPKKPNWDLKRDMEKRLAKLERRDQEARMVLIRQRIAATRGVGADGAGARSADDNDAAALSKVGAEVAASAAKDSGLRRLLVGYDEVHDEDADGDSDGSEG
;
A
#
# COMPACT_ATOMS: atom_id res chain seq x y z
N MET A 1 72.45 15.40 -69.89
CA MET A 1 71.27 14.53 -69.94
C MET A 1 71.48 13.20 -69.21
N GLU A 2 72.69 12.65 -69.20
CA GLU A 2 73.00 11.35 -68.55
C GLU A 2 72.92 11.38 -67.00
N ALA A 3 73.30 12.48 -66.36
CA ALA A 3 73.26 12.61 -64.90
C ALA A 3 71.84 12.50 -64.30
N ALA A 4 70.82 13.02 -64.99
CA ALA A 4 69.43 12.92 -64.54
C ALA A 4 68.88 11.48 -64.67
N ALA A 5 69.33 10.75 -65.71
CA ALA A 5 68.98 9.36 -65.90
C ALA A 5 69.62 8.46 -64.83
N ALA A 6 70.87 8.75 -64.43
CA ALA A 6 71.57 8.06 -63.34
C ALA A 6 70.85 8.28 -61.99
N ALA A 7 70.52 9.54 -61.65
CA ALA A 7 69.79 9.85 -60.41
C ALA A 7 68.40 9.18 -60.34
N ARG A 8 67.69 9.09 -61.48
CA ARG A 8 66.42 8.36 -61.55
C ARG A 8 66.61 6.86 -61.36
N ARG A 9 67.67 6.28 -61.95
CA ARG A 9 67.99 4.86 -61.81
C ARG A 9 68.32 4.52 -60.36
N GLU A 10 69.14 5.32 -59.69
CA GLU A 10 69.49 5.14 -58.28
C GLU A 10 68.27 5.25 -57.38
N ARG A 11 67.41 6.25 -57.61
CA ARG A 11 66.15 6.40 -56.86
C ARG A 11 65.22 5.20 -57.04
N LEU A 12 65.09 4.69 -58.27
CA LEU A 12 64.27 3.51 -58.55
C LEU A 12 64.87 2.23 -57.94
N LEU A 13 66.20 2.11 -57.90
CA LEU A 13 66.87 0.99 -57.23
C LEU A 13 66.64 1.05 -55.72
N ALA A 14 66.77 2.21 -55.10
CA ALA A 14 66.49 2.39 -53.67
C ALA A 14 65.02 2.07 -53.31
N LEU A 15 64.07 2.46 -54.15
CA LEU A 15 62.65 2.12 -53.97
C LEU A 15 62.38 0.62 -54.15
N ARG A 16 63.06 -0.04 -55.11
CA ARG A 16 62.96 -1.48 -55.31
C ARG A 16 63.56 -2.29 -54.17
N GLN A 17 64.70 -1.84 -53.63
CA GLN A 17 65.33 -2.45 -52.46
C GLN A 17 64.41 -2.33 -51.24
N ARG A 18 63.87 -1.15 -50.96
CA ARG A 18 62.88 -0.98 -49.88
C ARG A 18 61.67 -1.89 -50.02
N ARG A 19 61.13 -2.01 -51.23
CA ARG A 19 59.99 -2.91 -51.48
C ARG A 19 60.35 -4.38 -51.28
N ALA A 20 61.57 -4.80 -51.65
CA ALA A 20 62.05 -6.15 -51.38
C ALA A 20 62.23 -6.40 -49.88
N ASP A 21 62.71 -5.41 -49.12
CA ASP A 21 62.86 -5.49 -47.67
C ASP A 21 61.50 -5.48 -46.93
N GLU A 22 60.49 -4.78 -47.47
CA GLU A 22 59.08 -4.86 -47.03
C GLU A 22 58.48 -6.25 -47.32
N ASP A 23 58.66 -6.77 -48.54
CA ASP A 23 58.15 -8.09 -48.95
C ASP A 23 58.84 -9.24 -48.18
N ALA A 24 60.11 -9.06 -47.80
CA ALA A 24 60.87 -10.00 -46.96
C ALA A 24 60.60 -9.84 -45.45
N GLY A 25 59.74 -8.89 -45.06
CA GLY A 25 59.33 -8.68 -43.66
C GLY A 25 60.42 -8.13 -42.74
N LEU A 26 61.55 -7.64 -43.28
CA LEU A 26 62.62 -6.98 -42.51
C LEU A 26 62.26 -5.55 -42.13
N ILE A 27 61.29 -4.94 -42.82
CA ILE A 27 60.75 -3.62 -42.53
C ILE A 27 59.24 -3.75 -42.36
N ALA A 28 58.74 -3.44 -41.16
CA ALA A 28 57.30 -3.32 -40.94
C ALA A 28 56.76 -2.13 -41.76
N PRO A 29 55.61 -2.25 -42.46
CA PRO A 29 55.05 -1.17 -43.28
C PRO A 29 54.72 0.10 -42.47
N ASP A 30 54.68 -0.01 -41.13
CA ASP A 30 54.41 1.05 -40.17
C ASP A 30 55.62 1.45 -39.29
N ALA A 31 56.86 1.19 -39.74
CA ALA A 31 58.06 1.63 -39.00
C ALA A 31 58.01 3.16 -38.77
N PRO A 32 57.89 3.65 -37.52
CA PRO A 32 57.65 5.06 -37.27
C PRO A 32 58.94 5.82 -37.49
N ASP A 33 58.99 6.69 -38.50
CA ASP A 33 59.93 7.81 -38.45
C ASP A 33 59.69 8.52 -37.11
N ALA A 34 60.73 8.64 -36.27
CA ALA A 34 60.63 9.36 -34.99
C ALA A 34 60.11 10.81 -35.15
N ARG A 35 60.17 11.35 -36.38
CA ARG A 35 59.59 12.64 -36.79
C ARG A 35 58.06 12.63 -36.96
N LEU A 36 57.45 11.48 -37.25
CA LEU A 36 55.99 11.29 -37.41
C LEU A 36 55.28 10.93 -36.10
N ALA A 37 56.00 10.31 -35.15
CA ALA A 37 55.45 9.93 -33.85
C ALA A 37 54.99 11.13 -33.00
N ILE A 38 55.63 12.29 -33.16
CA ILE A 38 55.36 13.50 -32.35
C ILE A 38 54.03 14.18 -32.76
N LYS A 39 53.40 13.82 -33.88
CA LYS A 39 52.25 14.57 -34.43
C LYS A 39 51.08 13.71 -34.92
N ARG A 40 50.66 12.70 -34.14
CA ARG A 40 49.41 11.96 -34.38
C ARG A 40 48.64 11.66 -33.09
N THR A 41 48.57 12.61 -32.16
CA THR A 41 47.65 12.51 -31.02
C THR A 41 46.26 12.99 -31.43
N PHE A 42 45.40 12.08 -31.88
CA PHE A 42 44.00 12.42 -32.10
C PHE A 42 43.26 12.45 -30.76
N ARG A 43 42.46 13.50 -30.51
CA ARG A 43 41.72 13.68 -29.25
C ARG A 43 40.77 12.52 -28.92
N ASN A 44 40.30 11.80 -29.94
CA ASN A 44 39.31 10.74 -29.84
C ASN A 44 39.86 9.36 -30.19
N TYR A 45 41.18 9.17 -30.23
CA TYR A 45 41.80 7.89 -30.56
C TYR A 45 42.83 7.54 -29.51
N ASP A 46 42.84 6.29 -29.08
CA ASP A 46 43.87 5.77 -28.19
C ASP A 46 44.90 4.99 -29.02
N PRO A 47 46.14 5.49 -29.13
CA PRO A 47 47.16 4.83 -29.93
C PRO A 47 47.62 3.49 -29.35
N THR A 48 47.32 3.18 -28.09
CA THR A 48 47.72 1.92 -27.45
C THR A 48 46.72 0.78 -27.69
N THR A 49 45.43 1.11 -27.70
CA THR A 49 44.34 0.13 -27.91
C THR A 49 43.83 0.10 -29.34
N GLY A 50 44.19 1.09 -30.16
CA GLY A 50 43.76 1.22 -31.55
C GLY A 50 42.28 1.53 -31.73
N GLN A 51 41.58 1.89 -30.65
CA GLN A 51 40.15 2.13 -30.63
C GLN A 51 39.82 3.61 -30.39
N ALA A 52 38.58 4.01 -30.68
CA ALA A 52 38.10 5.34 -30.36
C ALA A 52 38.06 5.54 -28.83
N ARG A 53 38.54 6.69 -28.34
CA ARG A 53 38.47 7.06 -26.92
C ARG A 53 37.01 7.21 -26.52
N THR A 54 36.45 6.20 -25.88
CA THR A 54 35.11 6.26 -25.31
C THR A 54 35.15 7.28 -24.18
N ARG A 55 34.54 8.46 -24.36
CA ARG A 55 34.27 9.34 -23.21
C ARG A 55 33.41 8.53 -22.25
N HIS A 56 33.81 8.49 -20.99
CA HIS A 56 33.20 7.65 -19.97
C HIS A 56 31.67 7.83 -19.90
N THR A 57 30.93 7.07 -20.70
CA THR A 57 29.51 6.75 -20.50
C THR A 57 29.34 5.70 -19.41
N ALA A 58 30.46 5.19 -18.88
CA ALA A 58 30.54 4.25 -17.77
C ALA A 58 30.33 4.88 -16.38
N LEU A 59 30.06 6.19 -16.27
CA LEU A 59 29.75 6.87 -15.00
C LEU A 59 28.25 7.10 -14.76
N LEU A 60 27.37 6.45 -15.53
CA LEU A 60 25.98 6.34 -15.10
C LEU A 60 25.97 5.45 -13.85
N PRO A 61 25.49 5.93 -12.68
CA PRO A 61 25.36 5.10 -11.50
C PRO A 61 24.52 3.87 -11.87
N SER A 62 25.08 2.67 -11.73
CA SER A 62 24.34 1.42 -11.96
C SER A 62 23.20 1.22 -10.96
N ASP A 63 23.23 1.98 -9.86
CA ASP A 63 22.22 2.04 -8.83
C ASP A 63 21.14 3.08 -9.18
N THR A 64 20.26 2.70 -10.09
CA THR A 64 19.06 3.50 -10.42
C THR A 64 17.82 2.83 -9.85
N VAL A 65 16.78 3.60 -9.55
CA VAL A 65 15.53 3.10 -8.94
C VAL A 65 14.87 2.05 -9.84
N GLU A 66 14.97 2.21 -11.15
CA GLU A 66 14.46 1.25 -12.14
C GLU A 66 15.17 -0.10 -12.04
N ASN A 67 16.48 -0.10 -11.75
CA ASN A 67 17.24 -1.33 -11.54
C ASN A 67 16.90 -2.00 -10.20
N ALA A 68 16.61 -1.20 -9.16
CA ALA A 68 16.24 -1.70 -7.84
C ALA A 68 14.82 -2.30 -7.80
N VAL A 69 13.88 -1.74 -8.59
CA VAL A 69 12.47 -2.18 -8.63
C VAL A 69 12.22 -3.24 -9.70
N ARG A 70 13.17 -3.47 -10.61
CA ARG A 70 13.06 -4.53 -11.63
C ARG A 70 12.87 -5.90 -10.98
N GLY A 71 11.78 -6.57 -11.33
CA GLY A 71 11.44 -7.92 -10.85
C GLY A 71 10.71 -7.98 -9.52
N LEU A 72 10.56 -6.85 -8.81
CA LEU A 72 9.85 -6.79 -7.52
C LEU A 72 8.36 -7.09 -7.68
N GLN A 73 7.75 -6.61 -8.77
CA GLN A 73 6.35 -6.91 -9.10
C GLN A 73 6.13 -8.41 -9.37
N GLU A 74 7.02 -9.03 -10.14
CA GLU A 74 6.94 -10.46 -10.46
C GLU A 74 7.13 -11.32 -9.20
N ALA A 75 8.05 -10.93 -8.33
CA ALA A 75 8.25 -11.58 -7.03
C ALA A 75 7.00 -11.47 -6.13
N VAL A 76 6.37 -10.30 -6.04
CA VAL A 76 5.15 -10.10 -5.24
C VAL A 76 3.98 -10.93 -5.77
N ILE A 77 3.81 -11.00 -7.09
CA ILE A 77 2.75 -11.82 -7.71
C ILE A 77 3.01 -13.31 -7.42
N ALA A 78 4.25 -13.77 -7.61
CA ALA A 78 4.62 -15.15 -7.32
C ALA A 78 4.43 -15.53 -5.84
N GLU A 79 4.79 -14.64 -4.91
CA GLU A 79 4.55 -14.85 -3.47
C GLU A 79 3.07 -14.91 -3.13
N ASP A 80 2.25 -14.07 -3.75
CA ASP A 80 0.81 -14.02 -3.53
C ASP A 80 0.11 -15.27 -4.10
N ASP A 81 0.56 -15.76 -5.25
CA ASP A 81 0.10 -17.03 -5.83
C ASP A 81 0.49 -18.21 -4.95
N ILE A 82 1.73 -18.25 -4.43
CA ILE A 82 2.16 -19.26 -3.46
C ILE A 82 1.30 -19.22 -2.19
N LYS A 83 0.92 -18.04 -1.70
CA LYS A 83 0.03 -17.90 -0.52
C LYS A 83 -1.41 -18.32 -0.80
N ARG A 84 -1.87 -18.21 -2.04
CA ARG A 84 -3.19 -18.70 -2.47
C ARG A 84 -3.21 -20.21 -2.69
N ASP A 85 -2.13 -20.75 -3.21
CA ASP A 85 -1.93 -22.19 -3.49
C ASP A 85 -1.54 -22.97 -2.24
N GLN A 86 -0.98 -22.31 -1.22
CA GLN A 86 -0.96 -22.84 0.13
C GLN A 86 -2.41 -23.06 0.56
N ASP A 87 -2.83 -24.33 0.49
CA ASP A 87 -4.15 -24.81 0.90
C ASP A 87 -4.59 -24.07 2.17
N LEU A 88 -5.80 -23.51 2.12
CA LEU A 88 -6.46 -22.87 3.26
C LEU A 88 -6.23 -23.75 4.50
N ASP A 89 -5.42 -23.25 5.43
CA ASP A 89 -5.10 -23.97 6.65
C ASP A 89 -6.38 -24.14 7.49
N LEU A 90 -7.07 -25.27 7.27
CA LEU A 90 -8.33 -25.63 7.89
C LEU A 90 -8.23 -25.70 9.42
N LEU A 91 -7.01 -25.81 9.97
CA LEU A 91 -6.74 -25.84 11.40
C LEU A 91 -6.71 -24.43 12.01
N ASN A 92 -6.41 -23.41 11.22
CA ASN A 92 -6.44 -22.00 11.64
C ASN A 92 -7.82 -21.34 11.48
N ILE A 93 -8.76 -21.99 10.78
CA ILE A 93 -10.15 -21.53 10.72
C ILE A 93 -10.88 -22.04 11.96
N ALA A 94 -11.06 -21.15 12.94
CA ALA A 94 -11.86 -21.46 14.12
C ALA A 94 -13.28 -21.93 13.70
N PRO A 95 -13.85 -22.96 14.36
CA PRO A 95 -15.21 -23.38 14.11
C PRO A 95 -16.15 -22.20 14.40
N LYS A 96 -16.92 -21.78 13.39
CA LYS A 96 -17.89 -20.70 13.55
C LYS A 96 -18.99 -21.13 14.54
N LYS A 97 -19.52 -20.16 15.29
CA LYS A 97 -20.67 -20.36 16.18
C LYS A 97 -21.86 -20.94 15.39
N PRO A 98 -22.61 -21.91 15.92
CA PRO A 98 -23.72 -22.56 15.20
C PRO A 98 -24.79 -21.55 14.71
N ASN A 99 -25.01 -20.46 15.45
CA ASN A 99 -26.01 -19.44 15.11
C ASN A 99 -25.45 -18.24 14.33
N TRP A 100 -24.23 -18.33 13.79
CA TRP A 100 -23.60 -17.20 13.08
C TRP A 100 -24.40 -16.76 11.85
N ASP A 101 -24.96 -17.74 11.14
CA ASP A 101 -25.78 -17.53 9.95
C ASP A 101 -27.13 -16.91 10.31
N LEU A 102 -27.75 -17.41 11.39
CA LEU A 102 -28.98 -16.85 11.93
C LEU A 102 -28.81 -15.38 12.32
N LYS A 103 -27.69 -15.03 13.00
CA LYS A 103 -27.40 -13.64 13.37
C LYS A 103 -27.28 -12.76 12.14
N ARG A 104 -26.51 -13.19 11.13
CA ARG A 104 -26.30 -12.43 9.89
C ARG A 104 -27.62 -12.20 9.13
N ASP A 105 -28.44 -13.23 9.01
CA ASP A 105 -29.69 -13.17 8.26
C ASP A 105 -30.77 -12.38 9.01
N MET A 106 -30.79 -12.43 10.35
CA MET A 106 -31.63 -11.60 11.21
C MET A 106 -31.22 -10.13 11.15
N GLU A 107 -29.92 -9.83 11.16
CA GLU A 107 -29.39 -8.46 11.12
C GLU A 107 -29.84 -7.72 9.85
N LYS A 108 -29.86 -8.40 8.70
CA LYS A 108 -30.38 -7.84 7.45
C LYS A 108 -31.89 -7.51 7.51
N ARG A 109 -32.67 -8.30 8.25
CA ARG A 109 -34.11 -8.07 8.45
C ARG A 109 -34.34 -6.94 9.45
N LEU A 110 -33.59 -6.94 10.56
CA LEU A 110 -33.65 -5.91 11.60
C LEU A 110 -33.24 -4.54 11.08
N ALA A 111 -32.20 -4.43 10.24
CA ALA A 111 -31.77 -3.15 9.67
C ALA A 111 -32.89 -2.42 8.88
N LYS A 112 -33.80 -3.17 8.22
CA LYS A 112 -34.96 -2.58 7.52
C LYS A 112 -36.04 -2.07 8.48
N LEU A 113 -36.17 -2.72 9.63
CA LEU A 113 -37.14 -2.38 10.66
C LEU A 113 -36.63 -1.23 11.52
N GLU A 114 -35.35 -1.27 11.91
CA GLU A 114 -34.70 -0.28 12.78
C GLU A 114 -34.85 1.14 12.25
N ARG A 115 -34.72 1.34 10.93
CA ARG A 115 -34.96 2.66 10.33
C ARG A 115 -36.39 3.18 10.57
N ARG A 116 -37.38 2.31 10.42
CA ARG A 116 -38.80 2.65 10.65
C ARG A 116 -39.10 2.83 12.13
N ASP A 117 -38.47 2.05 12.99
CA ASP A 117 -38.62 2.17 14.44
C ASP A 117 -38.00 3.48 14.95
N GLN A 118 -36.85 3.89 14.39
CA GLN A 118 -36.25 5.19 14.67
C GLN A 118 -37.19 6.32 14.21
N GLU A 119 -37.72 6.25 12.99
CA GLU A 119 -38.71 7.22 12.47
C GLU A 119 -39.96 7.29 13.38
N ALA A 120 -40.52 6.14 13.74
CA ALA A 120 -41.69 6.05 14.62
C ALA A 120 -41.40 6.59 16.02
N ARG A 121 -40.22 6.27 16.59
CA ARG A 121 -39.77 6.82 17.87
C ARG A 121 -39.67 8.34 17.82
N MET A 122 -39.14 8.90 16.74
CA MET A 122 -39.09 10.36 16.56
C MET A 122 -40.48 10.99 16.46
N VAL A 123 -41.42 10.35 15.77
CA VAL A 123 -42.82 10.81 15.71
C VAL A 123 -43.47 10.79 17.10
N LEU A 124 -43.31 9.70 17.85
CA LEU A 124 -43.85 9.59 19.20
C LEU A 124 -43.25 10.62 20.16
N ILE A 125 -41.93 10.87 20.08
CA ILE A 125 -41.27 11.92 20.86
C ILE A 125 -41.88 13.30 20.52
N ARG A 126 -42.08 13.62 19.23
CA ARG A 126 -42.69 14.89 18.82
C ARG A 126 -44.12 15.03 19.34
N GLN A 127 -44.94 13.98 19.21
CA GLN A 127 -46.31 13.96 19.70
C GLN A 127 -46.36 14.16 21.22
N ARG A 128 -45.47 13.49 21.95
CA ARG A 128 -45.39 13.63 23.40
C ARG A 128 -44.97 15.04 23.82
N ILE A 129 -43.98 15.63 23.14
CA ILE A 129 -43.57 17.02 23.39
C ILE A 129 -44.74 17.98 23.11
N ALA A 130 -45.45 17.83 21.98
CA ALA A 130 -46.59 18.67 21.64
C ALA A 130 -47.74 18.55 22.65
N ALA A 131 -48.07 17.32 23.07
CA ALA A 131 -49.07 17.06 24.11
C ALA A 131 -48.70 17.72 25.45
N THR A 132 -47.42 17.65 25.85
CA THR A 132 -46.95 18.33 27.08
C THR A 132 -46.92 19.85 26.96
N ARG A 133 -46.83 20.40 25.74
CA ARG A 133 -46.90 21.85 25.48
C ARG A 133 -48.33 22.38 25.38
N GLY A 134 -49.35 21.51 25.35
CA GLY A 134 -50.76 21.93 25.21
C GLY A 134 -51.08 22.57 23.86
N VAL A 135 -50.25 22.39 22.83
CA VAL A 135 -50.45 22.95 21.50
C VAL A 135 -51.20 21.91 20.65
N GLY A 136 -52.48 22.15 20.42
CA GLY A 136 -53.33 21.36 19.52
C GLY A 136 -52.78 21.35 18.08
N ALA A 137 -53.09 20.29 17.34
CA ALA A 137 -52.42 19.82 16.13
C ALA A 137 -52.53 20.70 14.85
N ASP A 138 -52.79 22.01 14.98
CA ASP A 138 -52.99 22.92 13.85
C ASP A 138 -51.90 24.00 13.83
N GLY A 139 -50.76 23.70 13.22
CA GLY A 139 -49.62 24.62 13.23
C GLY A 139 -48.48 24.19 12.32
N ALA A 140 -48.78 23.97 11.04
CA ALA A 140 -47.76 23.91 10.01
C ALA A 140 -47.14 25.31 9.84
N GLY A 141 -46.00 25.58 10.48
CA GLY A 141 -45.20 26.76 10.13
C GLY A 141 -44.26 27.29 11.21
N ALA A 142 -42.98 27.36 10.82
CA ALA A 142 -41.99 28.38 11.24
C ALA A 142 -41.44 28.39 12.68
N ARG A 143 -40.22 27.82 12.79
CA ARG A 143 -39.01 28.41 13.39
C ARG A 143 -39.20 29.42 14.54
N SER A 144 -38.93 28.96 15.76
CA SER A 144 -38.05 29.63 16.72
C SER A 144 -37.54 28.55 17.68
N ALA A 145 -36.28 28.15 17.53
CA ALA A 145 -35.57 27.48 18.60
C ALA A 145 -35.29 28.57 19.66
N ASP A 146 -35.57 28.29 20.92
CA ASP A 146 -34.73 28.64 22.07
C ASP A 146 -35.52 28.56 23.40
N ASP A 147 -34.84 28.02 24.42
CA ASP A 147 -35.19 27.80 25.83
C ASP A 147 -36.36 26.86 26.19
N ASN A 148 -37.48 26.93 25.47
CA ASN A 148 -38.65 26.12 25.81
C ASN A 148 -38.50 24.63 25.47
N ASP A 149 -37.64 24.30 24.51
CA ASP A 149 -37.37 22.91 24.12
C ASP A 149 -36.63 22.14 25.22
N ALA A 150 -35.63 22.75 25.85
CA ALA A 150 -34.85 22.13 26.92
C ALA A 150 -35.69 21.89 28.19
N ALA A 151 -36.53 22.87 28.57
CA ALA A 151 -37.42 22.74 29.72
C ALA A 151 -38.51 21.68 29.49
N ALA A 152 -39.05 21.56 28.28
CA ALA A 152 -40.02 20.52 27.93
C ALA A 152 -39.38 19.12 27.95
N LEU A 153 -38.18 18.96 27.38
CA LEU A 153 -37.43 17.70 27.40
C LEU A 153 -37.08 17.27 28.83
N SER A 154 -36.73 18.21 29.71
CA SER A 154 -36.50 17.98 31.15
C SER A 154 -37.75 17.47 31.87
N LYS A 155 -38.92 18.09 31.64
CA LYS A 155 -40.20 17.65 32.21
C LYS A 155 -40.61 16.26 31.70
N VAL A 156 -40.43 15.98 30.41
CA VAL A 156 -40.66 14.64 29.84
C VAL A 156 -39.70 13.62 30.45
N GLY A 157 -38.42 13.97 30.63
CA GLY A 157 -37.43 13.13 31.30
C GLY A 157 -37.82 12.78 32.75
N ALA A 158 -38.29 13.77 33.52
CA ALA A 158 -38.79 13.56 34.88
C ALA A 158 -40.05 12.68 34.93
N GLU A 159 -40.96 12.85 33.97
CA GLU A 159 -42.19 12.06 33.88
C GLU A 159 -41.92 10.60 33.44
N VAL A 160 -40.99 10.39 32.50
CA VAL A 160 -40.53 9.05 32.09
C VAL A 160 -39.82 8.34 33.24
N ALA A 161 -38.97 9.04 34.00
CA ALA A 161 -38.33 8.49 35.20
C ALA A 161 -39.36 8.13 36.28
N ALA A 162 -40.37 8.98 36.48
CA ALA A 162 -41.47 8.70 37.42
C ALA A 162 -42.36 7.54 36.97
N SER A 163 -42.58 7.35 35.66
CA SER A 163 -43.32 6.22 35.10
C SER A 163 -42.51 4.92 35.18
N ALA A 164 -41.22 4.95 34.87
CA ALA A 164 -40.32 3.82 35.04
C ALA A 164 -40.19 3.41 36.51
N ALA A 165 -40.31 4.35 37.45
CA ALA A 165 -40.35 4.04 38.88
C ALA A 165 -41.65 3.32 39.32
N LYS A 166 -42.74 3.44 38.56
CA LYS A 166 -44.04 2.80 38.83
C LYS A 166 -44.21 1.45 38.13
N ASP A 167 -43.51 1.23 37.01
CA ASP A 167 -43.48 -0.06 36.30
C ASP A 167 -42.29 -0.92 36.76
N SER A 168 -42.55 -1.92 37.60
CA SER A 168 -41.52 -2.83 38.13
C SER A 168 -40.78 -3.61 37.03
N GLY A 169 -41.43 -3.89 35.89
CA GLY A 169 -40.84 -4.57 34.74
C GLY A 169 -39.83 -3.72 33.95
N LEU A 170 -40.02 -2.40 33.89
CA LEU A 170 -39.08 -1.48 33.22
C LEU A 170 -37.87 -1.15 34.11
N ARG A 171 -38.04 -1.13 35.44
CA ARG A 171 -36.92 -1.03 36.39
C ARG A 171 -35.89 -2.16 36.19
N ARG A 172 -36.34 -3.38 35.92
CA ARG A 172 -35.48 -4.56 35.69
C ARG A 172 -34.70 -4.51 34.37
N LEU A 173 -35.14 -3.71 33.40
CA LEU A 173 -34.44 -3.50 32.13
C LEU A 173 -33.44 -2.32 32.18
N LEU A 174 -33.68 -1.35 33.07
CA LEU A 174 -32.81 -0.18 33.24
C LEU A 174 -31.67 -0.43 34.22
N VAL A 175 -31.90 -1.26 35.24
CA VAL A 175 -30.86 -1.80 36.11
C VAL A 175 -30.38 -3.07 35.43
N GLY A 176 -29.18 -3.03 34.86
CA GLY A 176 -28.58 -4.12 34.11
C GLY A 176 -28.67 -5.46 34.84
N TYR A 177 -28.83 -6.51 34.05
CA TYR A 177 -28.46 -7.88 34.39
C TYR A 177 -27.12 -7.88 35.14
N ASP A 178 -27.15 -7.96 36.47
CA ASP A 178 -25.95 -8.18 37.31
C ASP A 178 -26.35 -8.78 38.67
N GLU A 179 -27.27 -9.75 38.62
CA GLU A 179 -27.53 -10.65 39.73
C GLU A 179 -27.72 -12.06 39.16
N VAL A 180 -26.63 -12.57 38.57
CA VAL A 180 -26.41 -14.01 38.48
C VAL A 180 -26.12 -14.49 39.90
N HIS A 181 -27.11 -15.15 40.47
CA HIS A 181 -26.98 -15.91 41.70
C HIS A 181 -26.15 -17.14 41.36
N ASP A 182 -24.82 -17.06 41.51
CA ASP A 182 -23.94 -18.23 41.47
C ASP A 182 -24.20 -19.05 42.75
N GLU A 183 -25.24 -19.88 42.71
CA GLU A 183 -25.36 -21.06 43.57
C GLU A 183 -24.56 -22.22 42.94
N ASP A 184 -23.24 -22.04 42.81
CA ASP A 184 -22.33 -23.18 42.69
C ASP A 184 -22.07 -23.69 44.10
N ALA A 185 -22.97 -24.57 44.54
CA ALA A 185 -22.82 -25.41 45.70
C ALA A 185 -21.78 -26.52 45.40
N ASP A 186 -20.51 -26.17 45.38
CA ASP A 186 -19.41 -27.13 45.58
C ASP A 186 -18.87 -26.97 47.00
N GLY A 187 -19.50 -27.70 47.91
CA GLY A 187 -19.00 -27.89 49.26
C GLY A 187 -17.77 -28.77 49.24
N ASP A 188 -16.59 -28.18 49.09
CA ASP A 188 -15.34 -28.84 49.45
C ASP A 188 -14.99 -28.46 50.90
N SER A 189 -15.65 -29.18 51.81
CA SER A 189 -15.28 -29.23 53.22
C SER A 189 -14.83 -30.66 53.53
N ASP A 190 -13.54 -30.93 53.38
CA ASP A 190 -12.90 -31.94 54.21
C ASP A 190 -11.52 -31.46 54.67
N GLY A 191 -11.52 -30.86 55.86
CA GLY A 191 -10.40 -30.96 56.75
C GLY A 191 -10.66 -32.09 57.74
N SER A 192 -9.91 -33.19 57.63
CA SER A 192 -9.66 -34.16 58.70
C SER A 192 -8.23 -34.69 58.52
N GLU A 193 -7.31 -34.21 59.35
CA GLU A 193 -6.72 -34.96 60.48
C GLU A 193 -6.11 -36.32 60.09
N GLY A 194 -4.76 -36.40 60.13
CA GLY A 194 -3.96 -37.60 59.93
C GLY A 194 -2.51 -37.30 59.60
#